data_AF-A0AAX3IDD7-F1
#
_entry.id   AF-A0AAX3IDD7-F1
#
_cell.length_a   1.000
_cell.length_b   1.000
_cell.length_c   1.000
_cell.angle_alpha   90.00
_cell.angle_beta   90.00
_cell.angle_gamma   90.00
#
_symmetry.space_group_name_H-M   'P 1'
#
loop_
_entity.id
_entity.type
_entity.pdbx_description
1 polymer ?
#
loop_
_entity_poly.entity_id
_entity_poly.type
_entity_poly.pdbx_seq_one_letter_code
_entity_poly.pdbx_strand_id
1 'polypeptide(L)' 'MFDLSKLEKNQTLQDLQAQADSREARAYLASTDWYSLRFLEENTPIPENVLAARAEARGKVLT' A
#
# COMPACT_ATOMS: atom_id res chain seq x y z
N MET A 1 -38.95 -6.08 16.29
CA MET A 1 -37.68 -6.81 16.49
C MET A 1 -36.58 -5.97 15.85
N PHE A 2 -35.55 -5.58 16.59
CA PHE A 2 -34.47 -4.75 16.04
C PHE A 2 -33.55 -5.59 15.15
N ASP A 3 -33.25 -5.08 13.95
CA ASP A 3 -32.38 -5.73 12.98
C ASP A 3 -30.92 -5.43 13.31
N LEU A 4 -30.26 -6.37 13.98
CA LEU A 4 -28.87 -6.29 14.42
C LEU A 4 -27.87 -6.49 13.27
N SER A 5 -28.35 -6.87 12.08
CA SER A 5 -27.52 -7.06 10.88
C SER A 5 -26.92 -5.75 10.35
N LYS A 6 -27.43 -4.62 10.81
CA LYS A 6 -27.02 -3.26 10.42
C LYS A 6 -25.93 -2.67 11.31
N LEU A 7 -25.51 -3.39 12.35
CA LEU A 7 -24.41 -2.95 13.20
C LEU A 7 -23.09 -3.12 12.43
N GLU A 8 -22.41 -2.01 12.17
CA GLU A 8 -21.06 -2.06 11.60
C GLU A 8 -20.12 -2.80 12.55
N LYS A 9 -19.25 -3.64 11.99
CA LYS A 9 -18.18 -4.29 12.77
C LYS A 9 -17.32 -3.20 13.41
N ASN A 10 -17.18 -3.28 14.72
CA ASN A 10 -16.23 -2.42 15.44
C ASN A 10 -14.82 -2.75 14.94
N GLN A 11 -14.09 -1.75 14.43
CA GLN A 11 -12.75 -1.95 13.90
C GLN A 11 -11.82 -2.42 15.02
N THR A 12 -11.10 -3.51 14.78
CA THR A 12 -10.11 -3.99 15.74
C THR A 12 -8.85 -3.14 15.69
N LEU A 13 -8.02 -3.18 16.73
CA LEU A 13 -6.70 -2.53 16.72
C LEU A 13 -5.83 -3.01 15.54
N GLN A 14 -6.01 -4.27 15.13
CA GLN A 14 -5.32 -4.84 13.98
C GLN A 14 -5.80 -4.22 12.65
N ASP A 15 -7.10 -3.95 12.51
CA ASP A 15 -7.65 -3.28 11.33
C ASP A 15 -7.15 -1.84 11.23
N LEU A 16 -7.06 -1.13 12.36
CA LEU A 16 -6.52 0.22 12.42
C LEU A 16 -5.04 0.26 12.03
N GLN A 17 -4.24 -0.70 12.50
CA GLN A 17 -2.83 -0.81 12.13
C GLN A 17 -2.68 -1.13 10.64
N ALA A 18 -3.42 -2.11 10.13
CA ALA A 18 -3.38 -2.47 8.71
C ALA A 18 -3.76 -1.29 7.80
N GLN A 19 -4.73 -0.46 8.22
CA GLN A 19 -5.06 0.78 7.52
C GLN A 19 -3.93 1.81 7.58
N ALA A 20 -3.24 1.95 8.71
CA ALA A 20 -2.08 2.83 8.82
C ALA A 20 -0.93 2.37 7.91
N ASP A 21 -0.57 1.09 7.98
CA ASP A 21 0.47 0.48 7.15
C ASP A 21 0.14 0.62 5.65
N SER A 22 -1.13 0.44 5.28
CA SER A 22 -1.59 0.64 3.91
C SER A 22 -1.49 2.09 3.45
N ARG A 23 -1.74 3.08 4.33
CA ARG A 23 -1.57 4.50 3.99
C ARG A 23 -0.10 4.84 3.77
N GLU A 24 0.78 4.37 4.65
CA GLU A 24 2.22 4.58 4.54
C GLU A 24 2.78 3.93 3.28
N ALA A 25 2.36 2.69 2.96
CA ALA A 25 2.74 2.01 1.74
C ALA A 25 2.33 2.77 0.48
N ARG A 26 1.10 3.32 0.44
CA ARG A 26 0.64 4.16 -0.68
C ARG A 26 1.46 5.45 -0.80
N ALA A 27 1.77 6.11 0.31
CA ALA A 27 2.61 7.31 0.31
C ALA A 27 4.04 7.02 -0.19
N TYR A 28 4.61 5.89 0.23
CA TYR A 28 5.91 5.44 -0.26
C TYR A 28 5.91 5.14 -1.76
N LEU A 29 4.90 4.40 -2.25
CA LEU A 29 4.77 4.11 -3.68
C LEU A 29 4.65 5.40 -4.50
N ALA A 30 3.77 6.33 -4.09
CA ALA A 30 3.59 7.60 -4.76
C ALA A 30 4.87 8.46 -4.76
N SER A 31 5.61 8.51 -3.64
CA SER A 31 6.85 9.28 -3.55
C SER A 31 8.02 8.68 -4.33
N THR A 32 7.95 7.40 -4.72
CA THR A 32 8.98 6.69 -5.49
C THR A 32 8.57 6.36 -6.93
N ASP A 33 7.36 6.74 -7.36
CA ASP A 33 6.86 6.48 -8.72
C ASP A 33 7.67 7.19 -9.79
N TRP A 34 7.99 8.48 -9.59
CA TRP A 34 8.81 9.26 -10.52
C TRP A 34 10.16 8.59 -10.79
N TYR A 35 10.76 7.98 -9.75
CA TYR A 35 12.05 7.33 -9.84
C TYR A 35 11.96 6.10 -10.73
N SER A 36 10.93 5.27 -10.54
CA SER A 36 10.70 4.08 -11.37
C SER A 36 10.37 4.44 -12.82
N LEU A 37 9.60 5.50 -13.04
CA LEU A 37 9.24 5.99 -14.38
C LEU A 37 10.48 6.44 -15.16
N ARG A 38 11.41 7.13 -14.51
CA ARG A 38 12.65 7.59 -15.16
C ARG A 38 13.47 6.44 -15.77
N PHE A 39 13.61 5.32 -15.07
CA PHE A 39 14.31 4.14 -15.61
C PHE A 39 13.59 3.53 -16.81
N LEU A 40 12.25 3.50 -16.77
CA LEU A 40 11.44 3.04 -17.89
C LEU A 40 11.65 3.93 -19.12
N GLU A 41 11.67 5.25 -18.94
CA GLU A 41 11.90 6.24 -20.01
C GLU A 41 13.31 6.10 -20.61
N GLU A 42 14.32 5.91 -19.76
CA GLU A 42 15.72 5.73 -20.18
C GLU A 42 16.00 4.30 -20.70
N ASN A 43 14.97 3.44 -20.80
CA ASN A 43 15.05 2.02 -21.15
C ASN A 43 16.15 1.27 -20.36
N THR A 44 16.31 1.65 -19.09
CA THR A 44 17.32 1.15 -18.17
C THR A 44 16.62 0.30 -17.10
N PRO A 45 17.20 -0.82 -16.66
CA PRO A 45 16.59 -1.62 -15.60
C PRO A 45 16.50 -0.83 -14.29
N ILE A 46 15.35 -0.94 -13.62
CA ILE A 46 15.16 -0.40 -12.27
C ILE A 46 16.06 -1.20 -11.31
N PRO A 47 16.77 -0.54 -10.36
CA PRO A 47 17.55 -1.24 -9.35
C PRO A 47 16.75 -2.29 -8.57
N GLU A 48 17.32 -3.49 -8.36
CA GLU A 48 16.64 -4.62 -7.72
C GLU A 48 16.16 -4.30 -6.30
N ASN A 49 16.95 -3.54 -5.54
CA ASN A 49 16.58 -3.10 -4.18
C ASN A 49 15.31 -2.23 -4.19
N VAL A 50 15.12 -1.42 -5.21
CA VAL A 50 13.95 -0.54 -5.38
C VAL A 50 12.74 -1.36 -5.82
N LEU A 51 12.93 -2.34 -6.71
CA LEU A 51 11.89 -3.29 -7.07
C LEU A 51 11.40 -4.10 -5.86
N ALA A 52 12.33 -4.61 -5.05
CA ALA A 52 12.01 -5.37 -3.84
C ALA A 52 11.25 -4.52 -2.82
N ALA A 53 11.72 -3.31 -2.52
CA ALA A 53 11.06 -2.40 -1.58
C ALA A 53 9.66 -2.00 -2.05
N ARG A 54 9.48 -1.74 -3.36
CA ARG A 54 8.16 -1.43 -3.93
C ARG A 54 7.25 -2.64 -3.96
N ALA A 55 7.76 -3.85 -4.17
CA ALA A 55 6.98 -5.09 -4.08
C ALA A 55 6.48 -5.32 -2.65
N GLU A 56 7.33 -5.12 -1.64
CA GLU A 56 6.95 -5.21 -0.23
C GLU A 56 5.87 -4.19 0.13
N ALA A 57 6.02 -2.93 -0.30
CA ALA A 57 5.03 -1.89 -0.07
C ALA A 57 3.68 -2.24 -0.70
N ARG A 58 3.65 -2.75 -1.94
CA ARG A 58 2.39 -3.21 -2.58
C ARG A 58 1.70 -4.31 -1.79
N GLY A 59 2.45 -5.21 -1.15
CA GLY A 59 1.88 -6.26 -0.30
C GLY A 59 1.14 -5.74 0.94
N LYS A 60 1.41 -4.51 1.37
CA LYS A 60 0.77 -3.85 2.52
C LYS A 60 -0.47 -3.04 2.15
N VAL A 61 -0.74 -2.87 0.85
CA VAL A 61 -1.89 -2.08 0.38
C VAL A 61 -3.17 -2.91 0.48
N LEU A 62 -4.11 -2.44 1.29
CA LEU A 62 -5.47 -3.02 1.34
C LEU A 62 -6.21 -2.67 0.04
N THR A 63 -6.82 -3.66 -0.60
CA THR A 63 -7.65 -3.55 -1.83
C THR A 63 -9.12 -3.38 -1.52
#